data_AF-A0A949IE96-F1
#
_entry.id   AF-A0A949IE96-F1
#
_cell.length_a   1.000
_cell.length_b   1.000
_cell.length_c   1.000
_cell.angle_alpha   90.00
_cell.angle_beta   90.00
_cell.angle_gamma   90.00
#
_symmetry.space_group_name_H-M   'P 1'
#
loop_
_entity.id
_entity.type
_entity.pdbx_description
1 polymer ?
#
loop_
_entity_poly.entity_id
_entity_poly.type
_entity_poly.pdbx_seq_one_letter_code
_entity_poly.pdbx_strand_id
1 'polypeptide(L)' 'MFRKIDDILNRITMYKVALYYLIFLLAAGFVLSAMHILSFTYGSLLISVAVLLAANYVFNKIFGALFGVHTNS' A
#
# COMPACT_ATOMS: atom_id res chain seq x y z
N MET A 1 3.49 0.82 -28.98
CA MET A 1 3.23 0.06 -27.73
C MET A 1 3.35 0.94 -26.49
N PHE A 2 4.41 1.75 -26.35
CA PHE A 2 4.60 2.66 -25.20
C PHE A 2 3.57 3.79 -25.06
N ARG A 3 3.11 4.40 -26.17
CA ARG A 3 2.14 5.53 -26.11
C ARG A 3 0.85 5.21 -25.36
N LYS A 4 0.31 3.98 -25.50
CA LYS A 4 -0.92 3.59 -24.79
C LYS A 4 -0.71 3.47 -23.28
N ILE A 5 0.45 2.98 -22.86
CA ILE A 5 0.80 2.85 -21.44
C ILE A 5 1.04 4.24 -20.87
N ASP A 6 1.77 5.10 -21.59
CA ASP A 6 1.99 6.50 -21.21
C ASP A 6 0.69 7.29 -21.10
N ASP A 7 -0.25 7.13 -22.02
CA ASP A 7 -1.55 7.83 -21.96
C ASP A 7 -2.38 7.40 -20.75
N ILE A 8 -2.33 6.11 -20.39
CA ILE A 8 -2.96 5.58 -19.18
C ILE A 8 -2.24 6.10 -17.93
N LEU A 9 -0.91 6.09 -17.95
CA LEU A 9 -0.06 6.51 -16.83
C LEU A 9 -0.20 8.02 -16.57
N ASN A 10 -0.31 8.85 -17.60
CA ASN A 10 -0.57 10.28 -17.49
C ASN A 10 -1.99 10.59 -17.01
N ARG A 11 -2.95 9.70 -17.28
CA ARG A 11 -4.34 9.85 -16.80
C ARG A 11 -4.47 9.53 -15.30
N ILE A 12 -3.55 8.76 -14.76
CA ILE A 12 -3.54 8.35 -13.35
C ILE A 12 -2.48 9.19 -12.63
N THR A 13 -2.82 9.82 -11.49
CA THR A 13 -1.79 10.54 -10.72
C THR A 13 -0.70 9.55 -10.29
N MET A 14 0.58 9.95 -10.37
CA MET A 14 1.71 9.06 -9.99
C MET A 14 1.51 8.37 -8.63
N TYR A 15 0.88 9.06 -7.68
CA TYR A 15 0.50 8.49 -6.38
C TYR A 15 -0.39 7.24 -6.49
N LYS A 16 -1.41 7.26 -7.36
CA LYS A 16 -2.32 6.12 -7.54
C LYS A 16 -1.61 4.93 -8.19
N VAL A 17 -0.66 5.16 -9.08
CA VAL A 17 0.14 4.09 -9.71
C VAL A 17 0.96 3.37 -8.65
N ALA A 18 1.66 4.13 -7.80
CA ALA A 18 2.42 3.56 -6.70
C ALA A 18 1.53 2.76 -5.75
N LEU A 19 0.33 3.27 -5.44
CA LEU A 19 -0.65 2.59 -4.60
C LEU A 19 -1.15 1.28 -5.24
N TYR A 20 -1.49 1.25 -6.52
CA TYR A 20 -1.89 0.03 -7.22
C TYR A 20 -0.77 -1.00 -7.27
N TYR A 21 0.46 -0.55 -7.48
CA TYR A 21 1.62 -1.44 -7.45
C TYR A 21 1.83 -2.05 -6.06
N LEU A 22 1.67 -1.25 -5.00
CA LEU A 22 1.78 -1.73 -3.63
C LEU A 22 0.68 -2.77 -3.30
N ILE A 23 -0.57 -2.51 -3.70
CA ILE A 23 -1.68 -3.48 -3.56
C ILE A 23 -1.36 -4.77 -4.31
N PHE A 24 -0.84 -4.66 -5.54
CA PHE A 24 -0.47 -5.82 -6.35
C PHE A 24 0.60 -6.66 -5.66
N LEU A 25 1.67 -6.05 -5.13
CA LEU A 25 2.71 -6.75 -4.39
C LEU A 25 2.17 -7.45 -3.13
N LEU A 26 1.27 -6.78 -2.42
CA LEU A 26 0.65 -7.30 -1.21
C LEU A 26 -0.23 -8.52 -1.52
N ALA A 27 -1.03 -8.44 -2.59
CA ALA A 27 -1.82 -9.56 -3.10
C ALA A 27 -0.95 -10.72 -3.60
N ALA A 28 0.12 -10.43 -4.35
CA ALA A 28 1.07 -11.46 -4.80
C ALA A 28 1.75 -12.14 -3.61
N GLY A 29 2.17 -11.37 -2.59
CA GLY A 29 2.72 -11.90 -1.35
C GLY A 29 1.73 -12.81 -0.61
N PHE A 30 0.44 -12.46 -0.61
CA PHE A 30 -0.61 -13.33 -0.05
C PHE A 30 -0.72 -14.66 -0.79
N VAL A 31 -0.81 -14.63 -2.13
CA VAL A 31 -0.92 -15.84 -2.94
C VAL A 31 0.31 -16.73 -2.76
N LEU A 32 1.50 -16.14 -2.83
CA LEU A 32 2.78 -16.84 -2.67
C LEU A 32 2.94 -17.46 -1.27
N SER A 33 2.51 -16.75 -0.23
CA SER A 33 2.52 -17.25 1.14
C SER A 33 1.47 -18.35 1.37
N ALA A 34 0.30 -18.26 0.73
CA ALA A 34 -0.72 -19.31 0.77
C ALA A 34 -0.26 -20.60 0.07
N MET A 35 0.60 -20.49 -0.95
CA MET A 35 1.24 -21.63 -1.62
C MET A 35 2.43 -22.21 -0.83
N HIS A 36 2.72 -21.72 0.37
CA HIS A 36 3.88 -22.12 1.20
C HIS A 36 5.24 -21.95 0.51
N ILE A 37 5.33 -21.12 -0.54
CA ILE A 37 6.58 -20.84 -1.26
C ILE A 37 7.48 -19.91 -0.43
N LEU A 38 6.88 -19.07 0.42
CA LEU A 38 7.59 -18.10 1.25
C LEU A 38 7.71 -18.63 2.68
N SER A 39 8.83 -18.29 3.33
CA SER A 39 9.16 -18.72 4.71
C SER A 39 8.25 -18.13 5.80
N PHE A 40 7.24 -17.34 5.42
CA PHE A 40 6.30 -16.70 6.32
C PHE A 40 4.86 -17.10 5.98
N THR A 41 4.01 -17.20 7.00
CA THR A 41 2.61 -17.61 6.87
C THR A 41 1.73 -16.44 6.44
N TYR A 42 0.60 -16.72 5.78
CA TYR A 42 -0.36 -15.69 5.37
C TYR A 42 -0.84 -14.84 6.57
N GLY A 43 -0.95 -15.45 7.75
CA GLY A 43 -1.30 -14.77 8.99
C GLY A 43 -0.28 -13.72 9.44
N SER A 44 1.03 -14.00 9.31
CA SER A 44 2.06 -13.03 9.67
C SER A 44 2.08 -11.83 8.72
N LEU A 45 1.80 -12.07 7.43
CA LEU A 45 1.66 -11.00 6.44
C LEU A 45 0.48 -10.07 6.78
N LEU A 46 -0.69 -10.61 7.14
CA LEU A 46 -1.86 -9.81 7.57
C LEU A 46 -1.53 -8.95 8.78
N ILE A 47 -0.89 -9.54 9.80
CA ILE A 47 -0.54 -8.84 11.03
C ILE A 47 0.43 -7.69 10.73
N SER A 48 1.47 -7.93 9.92
CA SER A 48 2.41 -6.87 9.54
C SER A 48 1.74 -5.72 8.80
N VAL A 49 0.85 -6.02 7.85
CA VAL A 49 0.08 -4.99 7.12
C VAL A 49 -0.81 -4.20 8.06
N ALA A 50 -1.54 -4.88 8.96
CA ALA A 50 -2.40 -4.23 9.94
C ALA A 50 -1.63 -3.31 10.88
N VAL A 51 -0.48 -3.76 11.39
CA VAL A 51 0.41 -2.95 12.26
C VAL A 51 0.92 -1.72 11.51
N LEU A 52 1.38 -1.87 10.26
CA LEU A 52 1.87 -0.74 9.47
C LEU A 52 0.76 0.28 9.17
N LEU A 53 -0.45 -0.17 8.82
CA LEU A 53 -1.59 0.72 8.60
C LEU A 53 -2.01 1.44 9.88
N ALA A 54 -2.07 0.72 11.01
CA ALA A 54 -2.39 1.30 12.31
C ALA A 54 -1.35 2.34 12.72
N ALA A 55 -0.05 2.03 12.57
CA ALA A 55 1.03 2.96 12.84
C ALA A 55 0.91 4.21 11.96
N ASN A 56 0.76 4.04 10.64
CA ASN A 56 0.59 5.16 9.71
C ASN A 56 -0.61 6.04 10.08
N TYR A 57 -1.75 5.45 10.45
CA TYR A 57 -2.93 6.19 10.88
C TYR A 57 -2.67 6.99 12.16
N VAL A 58 -2.05 6.37 13.16
CA VAL A 58 -1.69 7.03 14.44
C VAL A 58 -0.73 8.19 14.20
N PHE A 59 0.34 7.97 13.44
CA PHE A 59 1.30 9.02 13.12
C PHE A 59 0.66 10.14 12.31
N ASN A 60 -0.14 9.83 11.29
CA ASN A 60 -0.86 10.83 10.50
C ASN A 60 -1.76 11.70 11.39
N LYS A 61 -2.47 11.09 12.34
CA LYS A 61 -3.32 11.81 13.30
C LYS A 61 -2.51 12.68 14.27
N ILE A 62 -1.42 12.16 14.82
CA ILE A 62 -0.54 12.90 15.74
C ILE A 62 0.07 14.10 15.02
N PHE A 63 0.64 13.90 13.84
CA PHE A 63 1.27 14.97 13.08
C PHE A 63 0.25 16.00 12.57
N GLY A 64 -0.94 15.57 12.16
CA GLY A 64 -2.01 16.50 11.81
C GLY A 64 -2.45 17.37 12.99
N ALA A 65 -2.56 16.78 14.19
CA ALA A 65 -2.87 17.53 15.40
C ALA A 65 -1.74 18.48 15.81
N LEU A 66 -0.48 18.06 15.67
CA LEU A 66 0.69 18.85 16.05
C LEU A 66 0.92 20.05 15.10
N PHE A 67 0.74 19.82 13.79
CA PHE A 67 1.00 20.83 12.76
C PHE A 67 -0.25 21.59 12.31
N GLY A 68 -1.43 21.29 12.88
CA GLY A 68 -2.69 21.95 12.54
C GLY A 68 -3.12 21.78 11.08
N VAL A 69 -2.69 20.70 10.43
CA VAL A 69 -2.96 20.43 9.00
C VAL A 69 -4.13 19.45 8.90
N HIS A 70 -4.98 19.63 7.89
CA HIS A 70 -6.07 18.70 7.61
C HIS A 70 -5.51 17.29 7.35
N THR A 71 -5.81 16.36 8.24
CA THR A 71 -5.52 14.94 8.05
C THR A 71 -6.49 14.37 7.04
N ASN A 72 -5.99 13.75 5.97
CA ASN A 72 -6.81 12.98 5.05
C ASN A 72 -7.46 11.83 5.83
N SER A 73 -8.75 11.99 6.19
CA SER A 73 -9.59 11.00 6.87
C SER A 73 -10.55 10.40 5.88
#